data_AF-A0A965TCA0-F1
#
_entry.id   AF-A0A965TCA0-F1
#
_cell.length_a   1.000
_cell.length_b   1.000
_cell.length_c   1.000
_cell.angle_alpha   90.00
_cell.angle_beta   90.00
_cell.angle_gamma   90.00
#
_symmetry.space_group_name_H-M   'P 1'
#
loop_
_entity.id
_entity.type
_entity.pdbx_description
1 polymer ?
#
loop_
_entity_poly.entity_id
_entity_poly.type
_entity_poly.pdbx_seq_one_letter_code
_entity_poly.pdbx_strand_id
1 'polypeptide(L)'
;ENGKGILVAPTADGNAIYGPTSVPTDCCENTEVTLAGLDKIRQSVARTYNAVNLRKVIRVYSGLRTQVGHDFIVKVSEINDGYIMLLGICSPGLTAAPAIAEYVVNKLVSRYIELPEKDTFFALPVHKKFVNLSKSELEELIKQDSKWGRLICRCEKVSEAEIVNAIHSPVPATTVDAIKRRTRAGMGRCQGGFCAPRIIEILSRELNIPITAVKKGGEGSEIAIGRIKEAQL
;
A
#
# COMPACT_ATOMS: atom_id res chain seq x y z
N GLU A 1 3.59 -17.32 -19.78
CA GLU A 1 2.79 -16.57 -20.78
C GLU A 1 3.18 -15.09 -20.76
N ASN A 2 3.34 -14.46 -21.92
CA ASN A 2 3.46 -13.00 -21.96
C ASN A 2 2.11 -12.41 -21.51
N GLY A 3 2.07 -11.68 -20.39
CA GLY A 3 0.82 -11.12 -19.84
C GLY A 3 0.03 -10.26 -20.84
N LYS A 4 -1.18 -9.82 -20.44
CA LYS A 4 -2.20 -9.07 -21.24
C LYS A 4 -1.73 -7.76 -21.91
N GLY A 5 -0.43 -7.46 -21.92
CA GLY A 5 0.19 -6.28 -22.53
C GLY A 5 0.52 -5.20 -21.51
N ILE A 6 1.26 -4.19 -21.98
CA ILE A 6 1.51 -2.95 -21.26
C ILE A 6 0.35 -2.01 -21.57
N LEU A 7 -0.26 -1.45 -20.53
CA LEU A 7 -1.39 -0.54 -20.64
C LEU A 7 -1.08 0.84 -20.06
N VAL A 8 -1.96 1.78 -20.39
CA VAL A 8 -2.07 3.08 -19.76
C VAL A 8 -3.41 3.12 -19.05
N ALA A 9 -3.40 3.29 -17.73
CA ALA A 9 -4.63 3.37 -16.96
C ALA A 9 -4.60 4.55 -15.97
N PRO A 10 -5.74 5.17 -15.67
CA PRO A 10 -5.88 5.99 -14.49
C PRO A 10 -5.81 5.09 -13.24
N THR A 11 -5.23 5.62 -12.17
CA THR A 11 -5.30 5.04 -10.84
C THR A 11 -6.50 5.63 -10.09
N ALA A 12 -6.86 5.02 -8.95
CA ALA A 12 -7.94 5.50 -8.09
C ALA A 12 -7.74 6.95 -7.60
N ASP A 13 -6.50 7.43 -7.58
CA ASP A 13 -6.14 8.76 -7.08
C ASP A 13 -5.89 9.78 -8.22
N GLY A 14 -6.28 9.43 -9.45
CA GLY A 14 -6.26 10.34 -10.60
C GLY A 14 -4.90 10.51 -11.29
N ASN A 15 -3.81 9.92 -10.79
CA ASN A 15 -2.56 9.81 -11.54
C ASN A 15 -2.62 8.65 -12.55
N ALA A 16 -1.78 8.70 -13.58
CA ALA A 16 -1.67 7.62 -14.56
C ALA A 16 -0.63 6.57 -14.14
N ILE A 17 -0.88 5.32 -14.50
CA ILE A 17 0.08 4.21 -14.40
C ILE A 17 0.40 3.68 -15.80
N TYR A 18 1.67 3.36 -16.02
CA TYR A 18 2.20 2.77 -17.24
C TYR A 18 2.80 1.41 -16.91
N GLY A 19 2.33 0.34 -17.57
CA GLY A 19 2.79 -1.02 -17.31
C GLY A 19 1.63 -2.02 -17.28
N PRO A 20 1.80 -3.19 -16.67
CA PRO A 20 3.05 -3.74 -16.12
C PRO A 20 3.92 -4.37 -17.21
N THR A 21 5.19 -4.63 -16.88
CA THR A 21 5.97 -5.68 -17.55
C THR A 21 5.72 -7.03 -16.89
N SER A 22 6.07 -8.11 -17.58
CA SER A 22 6.05 -9.47 -17.03
C SER A 22 7.34 -10.16 -17.43
N VAL A 23 8.15 -10.51 -16.43
CA VAL A 23 9.44 -11.18 -16.57
C VAL A 23 9.47 -12.30 -15.53
N PRO A 24 9.66 -13.57 -15.94
CA PRO A 24 9.81 -14.68 -15.01
C PRO A 24 11.06 -14.52 -14.14
N THR A 25 10.99 -15.00 -12.90
CA THR A 25 12.12 -15.02 -11.95
C THR A 25 11.90 -16.16 -10.95
N ASP A 26 12.97 -16.89 -10.65
CA ASP A 26 12.96 -17.95 -9.62
C ASP A 26 13.37 -17.41 -8.24
N CYS A 27 13.87 -16.18 -8.18
CA CYS A 27 14.21 -15.51 -6.93
C CYS A 27 12.98 -14.81 -6.35
N CYS A 28 12.55 -15.25 -5.15
CA CYS A 28 11.41 -14.71 -4.41
C CYS A 28 11.64 -13.33 -3.79
N GLU A 29 12.86 -12.81 -3.85
CA GLU A 29 13.24 -11.47 -3.36
C GLU A 29 13.47 -10.47 -4.50
N ASN A 30 13.43 -10.93 -5.76
CA ASN A 30 13.70 -10.10 -6.92
C ASN A 30 12.60 -9.05 -7.14
N THR A 31 12.82 -7.88 -6.58
CA THR A 31 11.95 -6.70 -6.69
C THR A 31 12.64 -5.56 -7.42
N GLU A 32 13.55 -5.91 -8.33
CA GLU A 32 14.30 -4.93 -9.10
C GLU A 32 13.44 -4.25 -10.16
N VAL A 33 13.85 -3.04 -10.54
CA VAL A 33 13.33 -2.32 -11.70
C VAL A 33 14.48 -2.19 -12.69
N THR A 34 14.38 -2.86 -13.84
CA THR A 34 15.45 -2.89 -14.83
C THR A 34 15.26 -1.83 -15.91
N LEU A 35 16.39 -1.33 -16.47
CA LEU A 35 16.35 -0.40 -17.60
C LEU A 35 15.62 -1.01 -18.82
N ALA A 36 15.89 -2.28 -19.12
CA ALA A 36 15.23 -3.01 -20.19
C ALA A 36 13.70 -3.08 -19.99
N GLY A 37 13.24 -3.31 -18.75
CA GLY A 37 11.81 -3.29 -18.40
C GLY A 37 11.19 -1.90 -18.61
N LEU A 38 11.88 -0.84 -18.18
CA LEU A 38 11.44 0.53 -18.40
C LEU A 38 11.36 0.87 -19.89
N ASP A 39 12.36 0.50 -20.69
CA ASP A 39 12.37 0.75 -22.13
C ASP A 39 11.24 0.03 -22.86
N LYS A 40 10.93 -1.21 -22.44
CA LYS A 40 9.76 -1.93 -22.94
C LYS A 40 8.47 -1.15 -22.69
N ILE A 41 8.31 -0.58 -21.48
CA ILE A 41 7.16 0.30 -21.16
C ILE A 41 7.15 1.53 -22.08
N ARG A 42 8.28 2.23 -22.22
CA ARG A 42 8.38 3.45 -23.05
C ARG A 42 7.96 3.18 -24.49
N GLN A 43 8.46 2.11 -25.09
CA GLN A 43 8.16 1.73 -26.47
C GLN A 43 6.70 1.30 -26.65
N SER A 44 6.13 0.53 -25.71
CA SER A 44 4.74 0.08 -25.81
C SER A 44 3.74 1.22 -25.62
N VAL A 45 3.93 2.05 -24.59
CA VAL A 45 3.02 3.15 -24.25
C VAL A 45 2.95 4.17 -25.39
N ALA A 46 4.09 4.48 -26.02
CA ALA A 46 4.15 5.41 -27.15
C ALA A 46 3.31 4.96 -28.37
N ARG A 47 2.96 3.67 -28.47
CA ARG A 47 2.10 3.15 -29.54
C ARG A 47 0.60 3.35 -29.27
N THR A 48 0.22 3.47 -28.00
CA THR A 48 -1.19 3.52 -27.57
C THR A 48 -1.62 4.90 -27.06
N TYR A 49 -0.67 5.77 -26.70
CA TYR A 49 -0.98 7.08 -26.13
C TYR A 49 0.01 8.14 -26.63
N ASN A 50 -0.49 9.20 -27.27
CA ASN A 50 0.36 10.22 -27.91
C ASN A 50 0.92 11.28 -26.94
N ALA A 51 0.40 11.38 -25.71
CA ALA A 51 0.78 12.42 -24.75
C ALA A 51 1.61 11.91 -23.57
N VAL A 52 2.42 10.86 -23.78
CA VAL A 52 3.29 10.31 -22.72
C VAL A 52 4.27 11.37 -22.24
N ASN A 53 4.30 11.62 -20.93
CA ASN A 53 5.31 12.48 -20.33
C ASN A 53 6.11 11.73 -19.26
N LEU A 54 7.17 11.05 -19.71
CA LEU A 54 8.04 10.27 -18.84
C LEU A 54 8.82 11.15 -17.84
N ARG A 55 8.99 12.44 -18.11
CA ARG A 55 9.64 13.39 -17.18
C ARG A 55 8.79 13.70 -15.96
N LYS A 56 7.49 13.37 -15.99
CA LYS A 56 6.54 13.52 -14.87
C LYS A 56 6.37 12.23 -14.05
N VAL A 57 7.17 11.20 -14.30
CA VAL A 57 7.15 9.98 -13.49
C VAL A 57 7.66 10.30 -12.09
N ILE A 58 6.80 10.14 -11.09
CA ILE A 58 7.14 10.41 -9.68
C ILE A 58 7.52 9.14 -8.93
N ARG A 59 7.19 7.96 -9.47
CA ARG A 59 7.45 6.66 -8.82
C ARG A 59 7.64 5.58 -9.87
N VAL A 60 8.63 4.72 -9.63
CA VAL A 60 8.79 3.43 -10.29
C VAL A 60 8.78 2.35 -9.22
N TYR A 61 8.22 1.19 -9.55
CA TYR A 61 8.19 0.03 -8.68
C TYR A 61 7.99 -1.23 -9.51
N SER A 62 8.33 -2.35 -8.92
CA SER A 62 7.98 -3.68 -9.40
C SER A 62 7.32 -4.46 -8.25
N GLY A 63 6.81 -5.63 -8.57
CA GLY A 63 6.22 -6.54 -7.60
C GLY A 63 6.25 -7.95 -8.14
N LEU A 64 6.37 -8.91 -7.23
CA LEU A 64 6.38 -10.33 -7.55
C LEU A 64 4.97 -10.90 -7.56
N ARG A 65 4.75 -11.85 -8.46
CA ARG A 65 3.51 -12.63 -8.54
C ARG A 65 3.89 -14.10 -8.46
N THR A 66 3.40 -14.78 -7.43
CA THR A 66 3.56 -16.23 -7.33
C THR A 66 2.62 -16.89 -8.33
N GLN A 67 3.18 -17.65 -9.26
CA GLN A 67 2.42 -18.44 -10.23
C GLN A 67 2.59 -19.91 -9.93
N VAL A 68 1.49 -20.66 -9.96
CA VAL A 68 1.49 -22.12 -9.84
C VAL A 68 0.76 -22.66 -11.07
N GLY A 69 1.39 -23.53 -11.86
CA GLY A 69 0.78 -24.09 -13.07
C GLY A 69 0.14 -23.04 -14.00
N HIS A 70 -1.01 -23.40 -14.56
CA HIS A 70 -1.81 -22.53 -15.42
C HIS A 70 -2.82 -21.66 -14.65
N ASP A 71 -3.28 -22.14 -13.49
CA ASP A 71 -4.30 -21.48 -12.67
C ASP A 71 -3.95 -21.61 -11.18
N PHE A 72 -4.64 -20.87 -10.33
CA PHE A 72 -4.42 -20.89 -8.89
C PHE A 72 -5.02 -22.11 -8.20
N ILE A 73 -4.52 -22.44 -7.01
CA ILE A 73 -4.96 -23.59 -6.22
C ILE A 73 -5.79 -23.09 -5.04
N VAL A 74 -7.02 -23.59 -4.90
CA VAL A 74 -7.87 -23.45 -3.70
C VAL A 74 -8.43 -24.82 -3.32
N LYS A 75 -7.73 -25.55 -2.43
CA LYS A 75 -8.14 -26.91 -2.02
C LYS A 75 -7.61 -27.30 -0.65
N VAL A 76 -8.12 -28.40 -0.10
CA VAL A 76 -7.51 -29.08 1.06
C VAL A 76 -6.29 -29.87 0.59
N SER A 77 -5.25 -29.95 1.42
CA SER A 77 -4.08 -30.79 1.18
C SER A 77 -4.45 -32.28 1.08
N GLU A 78 -3.80 -32.97 0.15
CA GLU A 78 -3.92 -34.42 -0.02
C GLU A 78 -3.11 -35.19 1.03
N ILE A 79 -2.17 -34.52 1.71
CA ILE A 79 -1.26 -35.13 2.69
C ILE A 79 -1.73 -34.88 4.13
N ASN A 80 -2.31 -33.70 4.40
CA ASN A 80 -2.73 -33.32 5.75
C ASN A 80 -4.17 -32.79 5.73
N ASP A 81 -5.08 -33.58 6.28
CA ASP A 81 -6.49 -33.21 6.34
C ASP A 81 -6.69 -31.94 7.19
N GLY A 82 -7.62 -31.09 6.77
CA GLY A 82 -7.85 -29.77 7.38
C GLY A 82 -6.82 -28.68 7.01
N TYR A 83 -5.75 -29.00 6.27
CA TYR A 83 -4.82 -27.98 5.76
C TYR A 83 -5.32 -27.38 4.45
N ILE A 84 -5.92 -26.19 4.51
CA ILE A 84 -6.49 -25.50 3.35
C ILE A 84 -5.43 -24.61 2.68
N MET A 85 -5.24 -24.78 1.38
CA MET A 85 -4.23 -24.10 0.57
C MET A 85 -4.87 -23.14 -0.43
N LEU A 86 -4.42 -21.88 -0.41
CA LEU A 86 -4.72 -20.85 -1.39
C LEU A 86 -3.40 -20.38 -2.03
N LEU A 87 -3.02 -20.95 -3.17
CA LEU A 87 -1.68 -20.76 -3.76
C LEU A 87 -1.76 -20.20 -5.17
N GLY A 88 -0.77 -19.37 -5.53
CA GLY A 88 -0.58 -18.92 -6.91
C GLY A 88 -1.64 -17.95 -7.45
N ILE A 89 -2.46 -17.36 -6.57
CA ILE A 89 -3.57 -16.49 -6.96
C ILE A 89 -3.03 -15.15 -7.52
N CYS A 90 -2.79 -15.13 -8.83
CA CYS A 90 -2.37 -13.94 -9.57
C CYS A 90 -3.57 -13.03 -9.90
N SER A 91 -4.04 -13.06 -11.14
CA SER A 91 -5.36 -12.56 -11.52
C SER A 91 -6.31 -13.75 -11.45
N PRO A 92 -7.48 -13.66 -10.81
CA PRO A 92 -8.18 -12.46 -10.34
C PRO A 92 -8.04 -12.14 -8.83
N GLY A 93 -6.90 -12.41 -8.19
CA GLY A 93 -6.80 -12.47 -6.72
C GLY A 93 -7.42 -11.31 -5.93
N LEU A 94 -7.10 -10.06 -6.26
CA LEU A 94 -7.67 -8.91 -5.56
C LEU A 94 -9.18 -8.73 -5.81
N THR A 95 -9.61 -8.91 -7.07
CA THR A 95 -11.00 -8.68 -7.47
C THR A 95 -11.94 -9.82 -7.05
N ALA A 96 -11.43 -11.05 -7.00
CA ALA A 96 -12.18 -12.24 -6.63
C ALA A 96 -12.03 -12.62 -5.15
N ALA A 97 -11.27 -11.85 -4.35
CA ALA A 97 -11.03 -12.17 -2.94
C ALA A 97 -12.32 -12.45 -2.14
N PRO A 98 -13.42 -11.68 -2.28
CA PRO A 98 -14.67 -12.00 -1.57
C PRO A 98 -15.29 -13.35 -2.00
N ALA A 99 -15.32 -13.64 -3.30
CA ALA A 99 -15.86 -14.89 -3.83
C ALA A 99 -14.99 -16.11 -3.45
N ILE A 100 -13.66 -15.93 -3.44
CA ILE A 100 -12.72 -16.94 -2.97
C ILE A 100 -12.94 -17.21 -1.47
N ALA A 101 -13.14 -16.17 -0.66
CA ALA A 101 -13.43 -16.33 0.76
C ALA A 101 -14.73 -17.11 0.99
N GLU A 102 -15.80 -16.77 0.27
CA GLU A 102 -17.08 -17.49 0.33
C GLU A 102 -16.93 -18.95 -0.08
N TYR A 103 -16.21 -19.22 -1.17
CA TYR A 103 -15.91 -20.58 -1.61
C TYR A 103 -15.17 -21.38 -0.53
N VAL A 104 -14.12 -20.80 0.05
CA VAL A 104 -13.31 -21.46 1.09
C VAL A 104 -14.17 -21.79 2.31
N VAL A 105 -14.94 -20.82 2.80
CA VAL A 105 -15.84 -20.97 3.96
C VAL A 105 -16.89 -22.06 3.68
N ASN A 106 -17.63 -21.93 2.59
CA ASN A 106 -18.81 -22.75 2.33
C ASN A 106 -18.48 -24.14 1.78
N LYS A 107 -17.35 -24.32 1.09
CA LYS A 107 -17.01 -25.59 0.42
C LYS A 107 -15.88 -26.35 1.09
N LEU A 108 -14.97 -25.68 1.79
CA LEU A 108 -13.80 -26.31 2.40
C LEU A 108 -13.90 -26.34 3.92
N VAL A 109 -14.07 -25.17 4.57
CA VAL A 109 -14.02 -25.05 6.04
C VAL A 109 -15.26 -25.68 6.70
N SER A 110 -16.45 -25.51 6.10
CA SER A 110 -17.72 -26.07 6.60
C SER A 110 -17.75 -27.59 6.77
N ARG A 111 -16.78 -28.32 6.19
CA ARG A 111 -16.61 -29.77 6.36
C ARG A 111 -15.99 -30.14 7.71
N TYR A 112 -15.28 -29.20 8.34
CA TYR A 112 -14.51 -29.42 9.56
C TYR A 112 -15.15 -28.75 10.77
N ILE A 113 -15.80 -27.61 10.57
CA ILE A 113 -16.42 -26.84 11.64
C ILE A 113 -17.77 -26.27 11.18
N GLU A 114 -18.72 -26.23 12.11
CA GLU A 114 -19.96 -25.50 11.92
C GLU A 114 -19.67 -23.99 11.97
N LEU A 115 -20.21 -23.25 11.00
CA LEU A 115 -19.96 -21.83 10.80
C LEU A 115 -21.30 -21.10 10.85
N PRO A 116 -21.80 -20.73 12.03
CA PRO A 116 -23.00 -19.92 12.12
C PRO A 116 -22.76 -18.57 11.43
N GLU A 117 -23.75 -18.10 10.68
CA GLU A 117 -23.70 -16.77 10.09
C GLU A 117 -23.60 -15.72 11.20
N LYS A 118 -22.80 -14.68 10.95
CA LYS A 118 -22.73 -13.54 11.86
C LYS A 118 -23.91 -12.62 11.56
N ASP A 119 -24.71 -12.32 12.58
CA ASP A 119 -25.81 -11.35 12.48
C ASP A 119 -25.32 -9.92 12.17
N THR A 120 -24.06 -9.62 12.46
CA THR A 120 -23.49 -8.29 12.32
C THR A 120 -22.12 -8.29 11.64
N PHE A 121 -21.96 -7.37 10.69
CA PHE A 121 -20.69 -7.04 10.06
C PHE A 121 -20.09 -5.80 10.69
N PHE A 122 -18.89 -5.93 11.26
CA PHE A 122 -18.14 -4.78 11.78
C PHE A 122 -17.33 -4.14 10.65
N ALA A 123 -17.89 -3.09 10.05
CA ALA A 123 -17.15 -2.26 9.11
C ALA A 123 -16.01 -1.55 9.84
N LEU A 124 -14.81 -1.55 9.23
CA LEU A 124 -13.73 -0.70 9.72
C LEU A 124 -14.12 0.78 9.58
N PRO A 125 -13.77 1.63 10.56
CA PRO A 125 -14.10 3.04 10.51
C PRO A 125 -13.46 3.69 9.28
N VAL A 126 -14.27 4.42 8.51
CA VAL A 126 -13.80 5.21 7.38
C VAL A 126 -13.15 6.47 7.91
N HIS A 127 -11.83 6.57 7.79
CA HIS A 127 -11.11 7.78 8.18
C HIS A 127 -11.49 8.94 7.25
N LYS A 128 -11.86 10.08 7.85
CA LYS A 128 -12.04 11.34 7.12
C LYS A 128 -10.72 11.72 6.45
N LYS A 129 -10.80 12.18 5.19
CA LYS A 129 -9.65 12.67 4.43
C LYS A 129 -9.79 14.15 4.19
N PHE A 130 -8.73 14.93 4.41
CA PHE A 130 -8.76 16.39 4.26
C PHE A 130 -9.27 16.80 2.87
N VAL A 131 -8.86 16.09 1.82
CA VAL A 131 -9.26 16.35 0.42
C VAL A 131 -10.75 16.17 0.14
N ASN A 132 -11.47 15.45 1.00
CA ASN A 132 -12.89 15.14 0.84
C ASN A 132 -13.78 16.00 1.77
N LEU A 133 -13.21 16.88 2.58
CA LEU A 133 -13.95 17.72 3.52
C LEU A 133 -14.35 19.05 2.86
N SER A 134 -15.57 19.48 3.15
CA SER A 134 -15.97 20.87 2.91
C SER A 134 -15.29 21.82 3.88
N LYS A 135 -15.31 23.13 3.57
CA LYS A 135 -14.71 24.16 4.42
C LYS A 135 -15.34 24.19 5.81
N SER A 136 -16.67 24.11 5.91
CA SER A 136 -17.38 24.12 7.18
C SER A 136 -17.07 22.88 8.04
N GLU A 137 -16.99 21.69 7.44
CA GLU A 137 -16.60 20.48 8.15
C GLU A 137 -15.17 20.56 8.66
N LEU A 138 -14.25 21.09 7.84
CA LEU A 138 -12.86 21.28 8.25
C LEU A 138 -12.76 22.29 9.41
N GLU A 139 -13.47 23.41 9.35
CA GLU A 139 -13.50 24.41 10.43
C GLU A 139 -14.00 23.80 11.75
N GLU A 140 -15.04 22.96 11.69
CA GLU A 140 -15.55 22.28 12.87
C GLU A 140 -14.56 21.25 13.43
N LEU A 141 -13.92 20.47 12.56
CA LEU A 141 -12.86 19.54 12.97
C LEU A 141 -11.65 20.26 13.57
N ILE A 142 -11.29 21.44 13.07
CA ILE A 142 -10.19 22.26 13.63
C ILE A 142 -10.53 22.76 15.03
N LYS A 143 -11.80 23.13 15.30
CA LYS A 143 -12.23 23.52 16.65
C LYS A 143 -12.12 22.36 17.64
N GLN A 144 -12.40 21.14 17.20
CA GLN A 144 -12.34 19.94 18.03
C GLN A 144 -10.91 19.42 18.23
N ASP A 145 -10.12 19.36 17.15
CA ASP A 145 -8.70 19.04 17.19
C ASP A 145 -7.92 19.92 16.21
N SER A 146 -7.12 20.83 16.75
CA SER A 146 -6.27 21.75 16.00
C SER A 146 -5.32 21.06 15.01
N LYS A 147 -5.03 19.76 15.18
CA LYS A 147 -4.22 18.96 14.23
C LYS A 147 -4.84 18.84 12.84
N TRP A 148 -6.16 18.99 12.70
CA TRP A 148 -6.81 19.08 11.38
C TRP A 148 -6.37 20.31 10.58
N GLY A 149 -5.96 21.38 11.26
CA GLY A 149 -5.48 22.62 10.64
C GLY A 149 -3.99 22.57 10.29
N ARG A 150 -3.27 21.55 10.74
CA ARG A 150 -1.82 21.41 10.54
C ARG A 150 -1.54 20.55 9.32
N LEU A 151 -1.28 21.18 8.18
CA LEU A 151 -0.95 20.46 6.95
C LEU A 151 0.47 19.89 7.00
N ILE A 152 0.60 18.56 6.93
CA ILE A 152 1.90 17.86 6.95
C ILE A 152 2.38 17.55 5.53
N CYS A 153 1.51 17.02 4.66
CA CYS A 153 1.86 16.79 3.25
C CYS A 153 1.13 17.78 2.36
N ARG A 154 1.85 18.75 1.78
CA ARG A 154 1.25 19.71 0.84
C ARG A 154 0.85 19.08 -0.51
N CYS A 155 1.61 18.09 -0.99
CA CYS A 155 1.34 17.47 -2.29
C CYS A 155 0.02 16.71 -2.32
N GLU A 156 -0.22 15.89 -1.29
CA GLU A 156 -1.43 15.07 -1.17
C GLU A 156 -2.48 15.70 -0.27
N LYS A 157 -2.20 16.91 0.26
CA LYS A 157 -3.02 17.66 1.23
C LYS A 157 -3.44 16.79 2.42
N VAL A 158 -2.46 16.29 3.17
CA VAL A 158 -2.68 15.45 4.37
C VAL A 158 -2.36 16.23 5.62
N SER A 159 -3.31 16.26 6.55
CA SER A 159 -3.22 16.90 7.88
C SER A 159 -2.48 16.02 8.90
N GLU A 160 -2.05 16.62 10.01
CA GLU A 160 -1.47 15.89 11.14
C GLU A 160 -2.50 14.94 11.77
N ALA A 161 -3.77 15.35 11.85
CA ALA A 161 -4.84 14.52 12.39
C ALA A 161 -5.02 13.22 11.61
N GLU A 162 -4.94 13.24 10.28
CA GLU A 162 -5.01 12.03 9.45
C GLU A 162 -3.86 11.04 9.75
N ILE A 163 -2.66 11.56 10.01
CA ILE A 163 -1.49 10.74 10.35
C ILE A 163 -1.69 10.12 11.74
N VAL A 164 -2.08 10.92 12.74
CA VAL A 164 -2.35 10.45 14.10
C VAL A 164 -3.49 9.40 14.11
N ASN A 165 -4.57 9.65 13.37
CA ASN A 165 -5.68 8.71 13.22
C ASN A 165 -5.23 7.39 12.58
N ALA A 166 -4.29 7.42 11.63
CA ALA A 166 -3.75 6.20 11.03
C ALA A 166 -2.86 5.42 12.01
N ILE A 167 -2.08 6.12 12.85
CA ILE A 167 -1.25 5.51 13.89
C ILE A 167 -2.13 4.76 14.90
N HIS A 168 -3.21 5.38 15.36
CA HIS A 168 -4.10 4.81 16.39
C HIS A 168 -5.28 3.99 15.84
N SER A 169 -5.25 3.64 14.54
CA SER A 169 -6.30 2.80 13.95
C SER A 169 -6.18 1.34 14.42
N PRO A 170 -7.24 0.50 14.30
CA PRO A 170 -7.21 -0.90 14.75
C PRO A 170 -6.05 -1.73 14.19
N VAL A 171 -5.53 -1.34 13.01
CA VAL A 171 -4.25 -1.82 12.47
C VAL A 171 -3.28 -0.65 12.45
N PRO A 172 -2.47 -0.46 13.52
CA PRO A 172 -1.62 0.71 13.69
C PRO A 172 -0.62 0.92 12.55
N ALA A 173 -0.53 2.16 12.06
CA ALA A 173 0.44 2.55 11.06
C ALA A 173 1.74 3.03 11.70
N THR A 174 2.65 2.10 12.02
CA THR A 174 3.83 2.37 12.87
C THR A 174 5.11 2.76 12.14
N THR A 175 5.08 2.83 10.81
CA THR A 175 6.26 3.11 9.97
C THR A 175 5.96 4.16 8.91
N VAL A 176 6.99 4.81 8.36
CA VAL A 176 6.79 5.86 7.35
C VAL A 176 6.08 5.34 6.10
N ASP A 177 6.41 4.14 5.63
CA ASP A 177 5.74 3.51 4.49
C ASP A 177 4.34 2.99 4.86
N ALA A 178 4.05 2.70 6.14
CA ALA A 178 2.68 2.45 6.59
C ALA A 178 1.83 3.74 6.54
N ILE A 179 2.34 4.86 7.06
CA ILE A 179 1.67 6.17 6.97
C ILE A 179 1.44 6.54 5.51
N LYS A 180 2.44 6.34 4.65
CA LYS A 180 2.32 6.56 3.21
C LYS A 180 1.17 5.75 2.59
N ARG A 181 1.08 4.44 2.88
CA ARG A 181 0.00 3.59 2.35
C ARG A 181 -1.38 3.95 2.91
N ARG A 182 -1.46 4.38 4.17
CA ARG A 182 -2.73 4.67 4.86
C ARG A 182 -3.29 6.05 4.53
N THR A 183 -2.42 7.06 4.39
CA THR A 183 -2.82 8.48 4.28
C THR A 183 -2.42 9.12 2.95
N ARG A 184 -1.54 8.47 2.18
CA ARG A 184 -0.83 9.01 1.01
C ARG A 184 0.25 10.05 1.32
N ALA A 185 0.47 10.44 2.57
CA ALA A 185 1.54 11.37 2.89
C ALA A 185 2.90 10.85 2.38
N GLY A 186 3.52 11.60 1.45
CA GLY A 186 4.76 11.20 0.77
C GLY A 186 4.57 10.43 -0.54
N MET A 187 3.35 10.28 -1.07
CA MET A 187 3.09 9.70 -2.40
C MET A 187 3.05 10.74 -3.54
N GLY A 188 3.03 12.03 -3.20
CA GLY A 188 3.01 13.12 -4.18
C GLY A 188 4.36 13.35 -4.87
N ARG A 189 4.47 14.41 -5.67
CA ARG A 189 5.66 14.67 -6.53
C ARG A 189 7.00 14.70 -5.78
N CYS A 190 7.00 15.12 -4.52
CA CYS A 190 8.23 15.17 -3.70
C CYS A 190 8.64 13.82 -3.10
N GLN A 191 7.82 12.77 -3.24
CA GLN A 191 8.08 11.42 -2.74
C GLN A 191 8.48 11.35 -1.26
N GLY A 192 7.95 12.27 -0.44
CA GLY A 192 8.23 12.34 0.99
C GLY A 192 9.39 13.26 1.37
N GLY A 193 10.10 13.88 0.41
CA GLY A 193 11.26 14.73 0.69
C GLY A 193 11.01 15.91 1.64
N PHE A 194 9.76 16.38 1.77
CA PHE A 194 9.40 17.47 2.69
C PHE A 194 8.63 17.01 3.93
N CYS A 195 7.70 16.07 3.79
CA CYS A 195 6.84 15.66 4.89
C CYS A 195 7.44 14.54 5.75
N ALA A 196 8.43 13.79 5.26
CA ALA A 196 9.01 12.67 6.00
C ALA A 196 9.59 13.06 7.37
N PRO A 197 10.38 14.14 7.53
CA PRO A 197 10.90 14.54 8.85
C PRO A 197 9.78 14.79 9.87
N ARG A 198 8.71 15.46 9.46
CA ARG A 198 7.53 15.71 10.31
C ARG A 198 6.77 14.42 10.65
N ILE A 199 6.65 13.50 9.69
CA ILE A 199 6.04 12.19 9.93
C ILE A 199 6.84 11.40 10.96
N ILE A 200 8.18 11.45 10.87
CA ILE A 200 9.08 10.78 11.82
C ILE A 200 8.91 11.36 13.24
N GLU A 201 8.83 12.68 13.37
CA GLU A 201 8.56 13.34 14.66
C GLU A 201 7.20 12.93 15.24
N ILE A 202 6.15 12.87 14.40
CA ILE A 202 4.81 12.43 14.83
C ILE A 202 4.85 10.96 15.26
N LEU A 203 5.48 10.07 14.48
CA LEU A 203 5.61 8.65 14.86
C LEU A 203 6.35 8.47 16.17
N SER A 204 7.48 9.16 16.35
CA SER A 204 8.26 9.13 17.59
C SER A 204 7.42 9.58 18.79
N ARG A 205 6.67 10.68 18.65
CA ARG A 205 5.77 11.22 19.69
C ARG A 205 4.63 10.26 20.02
N GLU A 206 3.88 9.83 19.01
CA GLU A 206 2.65 9.04 19.20
C GLU A 206 2.91 7.60 19.66
N LEU A 207 4.06 7.03 19.28
CA LEU A 207 4.46 5.68 19.69
C LEU A 207 5.35 5.67 20.94
N ASN A 208 5.73 6.84 21.44
CA ASN A 208 6.66 7.00 22.57
C ASN A 208 7.98 6.23 22.37
N ILE A 209 8.57 6.37 21.18
CA ILE A 209 9.85 5.75 20.81
C ILE A 209 10.86 6.83 20.42
N PRO A 210 12.18 6.61 20.60
CA PRO A 210 13.17 7.56 20.11
C PRO A 210 13.10 7.68 18.57
N ILE A 211 13.45 8.85 18.03
CA ILE A 211 13.49 9.12 16.58
C ILE A 211 14.33 8.06 15.84
N THR A 212 15.39 7.55 16.47
CA THR A 212 16.29 6.53 15.92
C THR A 212 15.63 5.15 15.78
N ALA A 213 14.54 4.88 16.49
CA ALA A 213 13.76 3.65 16.35
C ALA A 213 12.66 3.75 15.27
N VAL A 214 12.47 4.92 14.66
CA VAL A 214 11.46 5.09 13.60
C VAL A 214 11.92 4.41 12.32
N LYS A 215 11.17 3.40 11.90
CA LYS A 215 11.43 2.59 10.71
C LYS A 215 10.79 3.20 9.47
N LYS A 216 11.47 3.06 8.33
CA LYS A 216 10.90 3.34 7.02
C LYS A 216 9.82 2.34 6.66
N GLY A 217 10.07 1.05 6.83
CA GLY A 217 9.18 -0.03 6.41
C GLY A 217 9.36 -1.28 7.27
N GLY A 218 10.21 -2.21 6.83
CA GLY A 218 10.48 -3.47 7.54
C GLY A 218 11.46 -3.32 8.71
N GLU A 219 11.83 -4.45 9.29
CA GLU A 219 12.91 -4.51 10.28
C GLU A 219 14.25 -4.07 9.69
N GLY A 220 15.12 -3.46 10.50
CA GLY A 220 16.43 -2.96 10.05
C GLY A 220 16.36 -1.76 9.11
N SER A 221 15.21 -1.06 9.05
CA SER A 221 15.01 0.10 8.16
C SER A 221 14.88 1.43 8.93
N GLU A 222 15.52 1.53 10.08
CA GLU A 222 15.63 2.74 10.89
C GLU A 222 16.16 3.91 10.04
N ILE A 223 15.48 5.06 10.10
CA ILE A 223 15.78 6.19 9.20
C ILE A 223 16.91 7.07 9.75
N ALA A 224 17.02 7.16 11.08
CA ALA A 224 17.97 8.04 11.75
C ALA A 224 18.87 7.21 12.67
N ILE A 225 20.17 7.51 12.63
CA ILE A 225 21.19 6.80 13.44
C ILE A 225 21.43 7.53 14.77
N GLY A 226 21.22 8.84 14.82
CA GLY A 226 21.42 9.65 16.01
C GLY A 226 21.31 11.15 15.72
N ARG A 227 21.61 11.98 16.71
CA ARG A 227 21.74 13.43 16.50
C ARG A 227 23.09 13.73 15.86
N ILE A 228 23.12 14.77 15.01
CA ILE A 228 24.33 15.17 14.26
C ILE A 228 25.55 15.39 15.18
N LYS A 229 25.35 15.92 16.39
CA LYS A 229 26.44 16.21 17.34
C LYS A 229 26.85 15.02 18.23
N GLU A 230 26.14 13.91 18.14
CA GLU A 230 26.35 12.70 18.95
C GLU A 230 26.82 11.52 18.11
N ALA A 231 26.79 11.64 16.77
CA ALA A 231 27.26 10.61 15.86
C ALA A 231 28.80 10.60 15.84
N GLN A 232 29.39 9.57 16.46
CA GLN A 232 30.77 9.18 16.19
C GLN A 232 30.76 8.38 14.87
N LEU A 233 30.97 9.06 13.74
CA LEU A 233 31.13 8.45 12.43
C LEU A 233 32.51 7.80 12.28
#